data_AF-A0A485D5K2-F1
#
_entry.id   AF-A0A485D5K2-F1
#
_cell.length_a   1.000
_cell.length_b   1.000
_cell.length_c   1.000
_cell.angle_alpha   90.00
_cell.angle_beta   90.00
_cell.angle_gamma   90.00
#
_symmetry.space_group_name_H-M   'P 1'
#
loop_
_entity.id
_entity.type
_entity.pdbx_description
1 polymer ?
#
loop_
_entity_poly.entity_id
_entity_poly.type
_entity_poly.pdbx_seq_one_letter_code
_entity_poly.pdbx_strand_id
1 'polypeptide(L)' 'MFVTVSNRELEAGRYWKTECKLMEVNIQTGIFSEPVNKLDCAGVIINVRTRTYNRYILEWQSYENDKNNVMN' A
#
# COMPACT_ATOMS: atom_id res chain seq x y z
N MET A 1 0.60 -12.41 -17.60
CA MET A 1 1.23 -11.08 -17.48
C MET A 1 1.78 -10.99 -16.06
N PHE A 2 3.09 -11.18 -15.88
CA PHE A 2 3.71 -10.96 -14.57
C PHE A 2 3.84 -9.45 -14.41
N VAL A 3 3.02 -8.83 -13.57
CA VAL A 3 3.18 -7.42 -13.23
C VAL A 3 4.36 -7.35 -12.26
N THR A 4 5.54 -7.02 -12.77
CA THR A 4 6.72 -6.76 -11.92
C THR A 4 6.58 -5.37 -11.32
N VAL A 5 6.01 -5.26 -10.12
CA VAL A 5 6.17 -4.06 -9.30
C VAL A 5 7.66 -3.79 -9.09
N SER A 6 8.07 -2.54 -9.21
CA SER A 6 9.46 -2.16 -8.95
C SER A 6 9.78 -2.28 -7.46
N ASN A 7 11.07 -2.41 -7.11
CA ASN A 7 11.50 -2.47 -5.71
C ASN A 7 10.98 -1.28 -4.88
N ARG A 8 10.85 -0.08 -5.46
CA ARG A 8 10.31 1.10 -4.78
C ARG A 8 8.83 0.97 -4.45
N GLU A 9 8.07 0.34 -5.34
CA GLU A 9 6.64 0.12 -5.15
C GLU A 9 6.39 -0.96 -4.09
N LEU A 10 7.18 -2.02 -4.10
CA LEU A 10 7.17 -3.06 -3.07
C LEU A 10 7.55 -2.49 -1.70
N GLU A 11 8.59 -1.64 -1.66
CA GLU A 11 9.04 -0.92 -0.47
C GLU A 11 7.94 0.00 0.10
N ALA A 12 7.22 0.70 -0.76
CA ALA A 12 6.08 1.53 -0.35
C ALA A 12 4.97 0.67 0.26
N GLY A 13 4.67 -0.48 -0.34
CA GLY A 13 3.73 -1.47 0.21
C GLY A 13 4.13 -1.93 1.61
N ARG A 14 5.39 -2.32 1.80
CA ARG A 14 5.93 -2.67 3.14
C ARG A 14 5.75 -1.50 4.10
N TYR A 15 6.28 -0.33 3.76
CA TYR A 15 6.27 0.84 4.62
C TYR A 15 4.85 1.20 5.08
N TRP A 16 3.89 1.24 4.16
CA TRP A 16 2.49 1.50 4.51
C TRP A 16 1.85 0.40 5.36
N LYS A 17 2.30 -0.85 5.22
CA LYS A 17 1.78 -1.98 5.99
C LYS A 17 2.35 -2.05 7.40
N THR A 18 3.63 -1.74 7.58
CA THR A 18 4.36 -1.94 8.85
C THR A 18 4.53 -0.67 9.66
N GLU A 19 4.76 0.47 9.01
CA GLU A 19 5.11 1.73 9.67
C GLU A 19 3.95 2.73 9.74
N CYS A 20 2.87 2.49 8.99
CA CYS A 20 1.73 3.40 8.93
C CYS A 20 0.45 2.77 9.49
N LYS A 21 -0.40 3.61 10.08
CA LYS A 21 -1.77 3.30 10.48
C LYS A 21 -2.74 3.80 9.42
N LEU A 22 -3.60 2.91 8.93
CA LEU A 22 -4.71 3.28 8.06
C LEU A 22 -5.79 3.97 8.88
N MET A 23 -6.04 5.25 8.60
CA MET A 23 -6.95 6.08 9.39
C MET A 23 -8.34 6.14 8.77
N GLU A 24 -8.41 6.42 7.48
CA GLU A 24 -9.66 6.52 6.72
C GLU A 24 -9.44 5.97 5.31
N VAL A 25 -10.48 5.37 4.72
CA VAL A 25 -10.42 4.75 3.38
C VAL A 25 -11.41 5.39 2.43
N ASN A 26 -11.10 5.36 1.13
CA ASN A 26 -12.01 5.78 0.07
C ASN A 26 -12.56 7.21 0.22
N ILE A 27 -11.74 8.13 0.70
CA ILE A 27 -12.09 9.54 0.81
C ILE A 27 -12.22 10.11 -0.61
N GLN A 28 -13.43 10.53 -0.96
CA GLN A 28 -13.69 11.22 -2.23
C GLN A 28 -13.13 12.64 -2.14
N THR A 29 -12.20 12.98 -3.03
CA THR A 29 -11.58 14.32 -3.07
C THR A 29 -12.23 15.24 -4.10
N GLY A 30 -13.18 14.73 -4.88
CA GLY A 30 -13.89 15.44 -5.95
C GLY A 30 -14.56 14.46 -6.92
N ILE A 31 -15.44 14.94 -7.80
CA ILE A 31 -16.22 14.09 -8.73
C ILE A 31 -15.39 13.49 -9.88
N PHE A 32 -14.20 14.04 -10.14
CA PHE A 32 -13.28 13.57 -11.21
C PHE A 32 -11.94 13.05 -10.68
N SER A 33 -11.75 12.99 -9.37
CA SER A 33 -10.52 12.52 -8.77
C SER A 33 -10.66 11.08 -8.26
N GLU A 34 -9.55 10.34 -8.32
CA GLU A 34 -9.49 9.04 -7.67
C GLU A 34 -9.61 9.19 -6.15
N PRO A 35 -10.35 8.30 -5.47
CA PRO A 35 -10.43 8.32 -4.03
C PRO A 35 -9.06 8.03 -3.40
N VAL A 36 -8.86 8.55 -2.20
CA VAL A 36 -7.63 8.39 -1.43
C VAL A 36 -7.92 7.74 -0.08
N ASN A 37 -6.93 7.01 0.43
CA ASN A 37 -6.83 6.59 1.81
C ASN A 37 -5.97 7.59 2.58
N LYS A 38 -6.35 7.87 3.81
CA LYS A 38 -5.55 8.66 4.76
C LYS A 38 -4.78 7.69 5.65
N LEU A 39 -3.46 7.89 5.72
CA LEU A 39 -2.57 7.13 6.59
C LEU A 39 -1.88 8.07 7.57
N ASP A 40 -1.63 7.57 8.77
CA ASP A 40 -0.74 8.18 9.75
C ASP A 40 0.54 7.36 9.84
N CYS A 41 1.65 7.91 9.35
CA CYS A 41 2.96 7.29 9.38
C CYS A 41 3.83 7.99 10.41
N ALA A 42 3.83 7.50 11.65
CA ALA A 42 4.58 8.08 12.77
C ALA A 42 4.31 9.58 13.03
N GLY A 43 3.04 9.99 12.96
CA GLY A 43 2.61 11.38 13.15
C GLY A 43 2.57 12.20 11.85
N VAL A 44 3.04 11.63 10.73
CA VAL A 44 2.95 12.27 9.41
C VAL A 44 1.71 11.75 8.69
N ILE A 45 0.74 12.64 8.49
CA ILE A 45 -0.48 12.32 7.74
C ILE A 45 -0.22 12.40 6.24
N ILE A 46 -0.44 11.30 5.53
CA ILE A 46 -0.33 11.24 4.07
C ILE A 46 -1.63 10.74 3.43
N ASN A 47 -1.91 11.23 2.23
CA ASN A 47 -3.01 10.75 1.40
C ASN A 47 -2.45 9.93 0.23
N VAL A 48 -2.92 8.70 0.10
CA VAL A 48 -2.49 7.77 -0.96
C VAL A 48 -3.71 7.32 -1.75
N ARG A 49 -3.64 7.34 -3.08
CA ARG A 49 -4.74 6.84 -3.92
C ARG A 49 -5.12 5.42 -3.52
N THR A 50 -6.42 5.16 -3.31
CA THR A 50 -6.92 3.86 -2.84
C THR A 50 -6.40 2.72 -3.70
N ARG A 51 -6.47 2.87 -5.03
CA ARG A 51 -6.03 1.85 -5.97
C ARG A 51 -4.53 1.55 -5.85
N THR A 52 -3.72 2.59 -5.65
CA THR A 52 -2.27 2.45 -5.44
C THR A 52 -1.98 1.74 -4.13
N TYR A 53 -2.63 2.17 -3.04
CA TYR A 53 -2.48 1.54 -1.72
C TYR A 53 -2.81 0.05 -1.79
N ASN A 54 -3.99 -0.31 -2.31
CA ASN A 54 -4.42 -1.70 -2.38
C ASN A 54 -3.47 -2.56 -3.21
N ARG A 55 -3.01 -2.05 -4.37
CA ARG A 55 -2.06 -2.77 -5.21
C ARG A 55 -0.77 -3.05 -4.46
N TYR A 56 -0.14 -2.05 -3.84
CA TYR A 56 1.16 -2.25 -3.19
C TYR A 56 1.09 -3.09 -1.93
N ILE A 57 0.00 -3.01 -1.16
CA ILE A 57 -0.21 -3.89 0.00
C ILE A 57 -0.33 -5.35 -0.45
N LEU A 58 -1.10 -5.64 -1.50
CA LEU A 58 -1.26 -7.01 -2.01
C LEU A 58 0.07 -7.58 -2.52
N GLU A 59 0.83 -6.79 -3.27
CA GLU A 59 2.14 -7.23 -3.78
C GLU A 59 3.13 -7.51 -2.64
N TRP A 60 3.16 -6.65 -1.61
CA TRP A 60 3.97 -6.89 -0.42
C TRP A 60 3.57 -8.16 0.32
N GLN A 61 2.26 -8.40 0.49
CA GLN A 61 1.75 -9.62 1.13
C GLN A 61 2.12 -10.88 0.35
N SER A 62 2.00 -10.86 -0.99
CA SER A 62 2.44 -11.98 -1.84
C SER A 62 3.94 -12.24 -1.66
N TYR A 63 4.75 -11.19 -1.66
CA TYR A 63 6.20 -11.31 -1.43
C TYR A 63 6.55 -11.89 -0.05
N GLU A 64 5.88 -11.46 1.02
CA GLU A 64 6.07 -12.03 2.37
C GLU A 64 5.69 -13.52 2.40
N ASN A 65 4.57 -13.88 1.79
CA ASN A 65 4.11 -15.26 1.74
C ASN A 65 5.10 -16.15 0.98
N ASP A 66 5.59 -15.70 -0.17
CA ASP A 66 6.58 -16.43 -0.97
C ASP A 66 7.87 -16.63 -0.18
N LYS A 67 8.36 -15.59 0.53
CA LYS A 67 9.51 -15.73 1.44
C LYS A 67 9.28 -16.74 2.54
N ASN A 68 8.12 -16.69 3.20
CA ASN A 68 7.80 -17.59 4.30
C ASN A 68 7.66 -19.04 3.83
N ASN A 69 7.16 -19.27 2.62
CA ASN A 69 7.08 -20.60 2.01
C ASN A 69 8.45 -21.17 1.61
N VAL A 70 9.44 -20.31 1.33
CA VAL A 70 10.84 -20.74 1.04
C VAL A 70 11.62 -21.06 2.32
N MET A 71 11.17 -20.57 3.49
CA MET A 71 11.83 -20.79 4.79
C MET A 71 11.23 -21.96 5.59
N ASN A 72 10.20 -22.64 5.06
CA ASN A 72 9.53 -23.80 5.68
C ASN A 72 9.92 -25.12 5.02
#